data_AF-A0A964PCT5-F1
#
_entry.id   AF-A0A964PCT5-F1
#
_cell.length_a   1.000
_cell.length_b   1.000
_cell.length_c   1.000
_cell.angle_alpha   90.00
_cell.angle_beta   90.00
_cell.angle_gamma   90.00
#
_symmetry.space_group_name_H-M   'P 1'
#
loop_
_entity.id
_entity.type
_entity.pdbx_description
1 polymer ?
#
loop_
_entity_poly.entity_id
_entity_poly.type
_entity_poly.pdbx_seq_one_letter_code
_entity_poly.pdbx_strand_id
1 'polypeptide(L)'
;MARWLVWTLFIVAWTVAMEVPIPEPSALPGAEIIVTNKYLIAKAGHVAIYALMTVLSARVPLALRYRWLMMIFLMGHAFGTELLQAALEEYCHRGGVLGDVGYDHLGILLGAAIRWKWWTKDRGQ
;
A
#
# COMPACT_ATOMS: atom_id res chain seq x y z
N MET A 1 2.80 21.85 -0.94
CA MET A 1 3.78 21.25 0.00
C MET A 1 3.14 20.28 0.98
N ALA A 2 2.23 20.68 1.86
CA ALA A 2 1.66 19.78 2.89
C ALA A 2 1.11 18.44 2.36
N ARG A 3 0.44 18.44 1.20
CA ARG A 3 -0.11 17.20 0.60
C ARG A 3 0.96 16.21 0.13
N TRP A 4 2.08 16.72 -0.37
CA TRP A 4 3.24 15.90 -0.75
C TRP A 4 3.87 15.28 0.50
N LEU A 5 4.05 16.08 1.56
CA LEU A 5 4.59 15.58 2.82
C LEU A 5 3.73 14.45 3.42
N VAL A 6 2.41 14.66 3.51
CA VAL A 6 1.49 13.63 4.02
C VAL A 6 1.58 12.36 3.18
N TRP A 7 1.61 12.48 1.85
CA TRP A 7 1.72 11.35 0.96
C TRP A 7 3.05 10.59 1.15
N THR A 8 4.17 11.31 1.20
CA THR A 8 5.50 10.71 1.39
C THR A 8 5.63 10.05 2.76
N LEU A 9 5.16 10.69 3.83
CA LEU A 9 5.17 10.10 5.17
C LEU A 9 4.35 8.81 5.21
N PHE A 10 3.22 8.78 4.50
CA PHE A 10 2.38 7.59 4.45
C PHE A 10 3.03 6.45 3.67
N ILE A 11 3.71 6.76 2.55
CA ILE A 11 4.54 5.78 1.81
C ILE A 11 5.60 5.19 2.72
N VAL A 12 6.43 6.03 3.34
CA VAL A 12 7.53 5.57 4.20
C VAL A 12 7.02 4.77 5.39
N ALA A 13 5.97 5.25 6.06
CA ALA A 13 5.37 4.53 7.18
C ALA A 13 4.86 3.15 6.77
N TRP A 14 4.24 3.04 5.59
CA TRP A 14 3.78 1.75 5.08
C TRP A 14 4.93 0.83 4.70
N THR A 15 5.96 1.33 4.01
CA THR A 15 7.17 0.56 3.70
C THR A 15 7.80 0.00 4.99
N VAL A 16 7.98 0.84 6.01
CA VAL A 16 8.54 0.40 7.29
C VAL A 16 7.64 -0.64 7.97
N ALA A 17 6.33 -0.42 8.01
CA ALA A 17 5.39 -1.40 8.58
C ALA A 17 5.38 -2.76 7.85
N MET A 18 5.73 -2.75 6.57
CA MET A 18 5.88 -3.96 5.75
C MET A 18 7.16 -4.72 6.06
N GLU A 19 8.27 -4.04 6.34
CA GLU A 19 9.57 -4.69 6.58
C GLU A 19 9.83 -5.02 8.06
N VAL A 20 9.16 -4.32 8.98
CA VAL A 20 9.36 -4.55 10.42
C VAL A 20 8.72 -5.90 10.83
N PRO A 21 9.47 -6.75 11.57
CA PRO A 21 8.92 -7.99 12.12
C PRO A 21 7.73 -7.71 13.04
N ILE A 22 6.63 -8.41 12.82
CA ILE A 22 5.46 -8.31 13.70
C ILE A 22 5.69 -9.26 14.88
N PRO A 23 5.53 -8.79 16.14
CA PRO A 23 5.61 -9.65 17.31
C PRO A 23 4.67 -10.85 17.20
N GLU A 24 5.02 -11.94 17.88
CA GLU A 24 4.20 -13.15 18.00
C GLU A 24 2.71 -12.81 18.27
N PRO A 25 1.78 -13.11 17.33
CA PRO A 25 0.37 -12.73 17.45
C PRO A 25 -0.32 -13.31 18.68
N SER A 26 0.23 -14.39 19.22
CA SER A 26 -0.21 -15.08 20.44
C SER A 26 -0.18 -14.19 21.69
N ALA A 27 0.60 -13.11 21.69
CA ALA A 27 0.71 -12.17 22.81
C ALA A 27 -0.31 -11.00 22.74
N LEU A 28 -1.13 -10.90 21.69
CA LEU A 28 -2.03 -9.77 21.48
C LEU A 28 -3.45 -10.02 22.04
N PRO A 29 -4.17 -8.97 22.49
CA PRO A 29 -5.60 -9.08 22.81
C PRO A 29 -6.38 -9.56 21.57
N GLY A 30 -7.16 -10.64 21.71
CA GLY A 30 -7.87 -11.26 20.59
C GLY A 30 -6.99 -12.16 19.71
N ALA A 31 -5.85 -12.64 20.23
CA ALA A 31 -4.92 -13.54 19.56
C ALA A 31 -5.59 -14.70 18.81
N GLU A 32 -6.63 -15.31 19.38
CA GLU A 32 -7.34 -16.42 18.73
C GLU A 32 -7.93 -16.01 17.37
N ILE A 33 -8.64 -14.88 17.31
CA ILE A 33 -9.21 -14.35 16.06
C ILE A 33 -8.09 -13.97 15.07
N ILE A 34 -7.03 -13.33 15.58
CA ILE A 34 -5.90 -12.85 14.75
C ILE A 34 -5.15 -14.04 14.16
N VAL A 35 -4.88 -15.09 14.94
CA VAL A 35 -4.17 -16.28 14.49
C VAL A 35 -5.03 -17.06 13.48
N THR A 36 -6.31 -17.26 13.78
CA THR A 36 -7.24 -17.97 12.86
C THR A 36 -7.43 -17.23 11.54
N ASN A 37 -7.46 -15.89 11.55
CA ASN A 37 -7.75 -15.08 10.36
C ASN A 37 -6.53 -14.30 9.85
N LYS A 38 -5.32 -14.66 10.27
CA LYS A 38 -4.07 -13.91 10.00
C LYS A 38 -3.93 -13.55 8.52
N TYR A 39 -4.15 -14.52 7.65
CA TYR A 39 -4.06 -14.34 6.21
C TYR A 39 -5.07 -13.30 5.69
N LEU A 40 -6.35 -13.45 6.04
CA LEU A 40 -7.41 -12.54 5.60
C LEU A 40 -7.20 -11.12 6.12
N ILE A 41 -6.84 -10.97 7.40
CA ILE A 41 -6.59 -9.67 8.02
C ILE A 41 -5.40 -8.98 7.33
N ALA A 42 -4.31 -9.72 7.09
CA ALA A 42 -3.14 -9.19 6.38
C ALA A 42 -3.52 -8.73 4.96
N LYS A 43 -4.18 -9.58 4.16
CA LYS A 43 -4.56 -9.23 2.78
C LYS A 43 -5.57 -8.08 2.73
N ALA A 44 -6.55 -8.06 3.63
CA ALA A 44 -7.49 -6.94 3.73
C ALA A 44 -6.78 -5.62 4.10
N GLY A 45 -5.79 -5.68 5.01
CA GLY A 45 -4.95 -4.54 5.37
C GLY A 45 -4.19 -3.97 4.18
N HIS A 46 -3.55 -4.84 3.40
CA HIS A 46 -2.88 -4.47 2.14
C HIS A 46 -3.82 -3.77 1.16
N VAL A 47 -4.97 -4.39 0.85
CA VAL A 47 -5.98 -3.81 -0.04
C VAL A 47 -6.43 -2.44 0.47
N ALA A 48 -6.75 -2.32 1.76
CA ALA A 48 -7.23 -1.08 2.36
C ALA A 48 -6.18 0.03 2.33
N ILE A 49 -4.92 -0.28 2.64
CA ILE A 49 -3.84 0.68 2.69
C ILE A 49 -3.46 1.17 1.29
N TYR A 50 -3.34 0.28 0.31
CA TYR A 50 -3.10 0.68 -1.08
C TYR A 50 -4.27 1.49 -1.68
N ALA A 51 -5.51 1.17 -1.31
CA ALA A 51 -6.66 1.99 -1.67
C ALA A 51 -6.57 3.40 -1.07
N LEU A 52 -6.25 3.50 0.22
CA LEU A 52 -6.06 4.78 0.91
C LEU A 52 -4.92 5.60 0.29
N MET A 53 -3.78 4.97 0.00
CA MET A 53 -2.63 5.61 -0.66
C MET A 53 -3.01 6.15 -2.03
N THR A 54 -3.79 5.41 -2.80
CA THR A 54 -4.30 5.87 -4.10
C THR A 54 -5.24 7.05 -3.95
N VAL A 55 -6.10 7.06 -2.92
CA VAL A 55 -6.95 8.22 -2.60
C VAL A 55 -6.11 9.44 -2.18
N LEU A 56 -5.02 9.24 -1.44
CA LEU A 56 -4.08 10.29 -1.06
C LEU A 56 -3.30 10.82 -2.27
N SER A 57 -2.87 9.96 -3.19
CA SER A 57 -2.27 10.37 -4.48
C SER A 57 -3.21 11.31 -5.23
N ALA A 58 -4.51 11.05 -5.19
CA ALA A 58 -5.53 11.90 -5.80
C ALA A 58 -5.76 13.27 -5.10
N ARG A 59 -5.02 13.57 -4.02
CA ARG A 59 -4.99 14.90 -3.39
C ARG A 59 -3.75 15.71 -3.78
N VAL A 60 -2.70 15.04 -4.27
CA VAL A 60 -1.45 15.67 -4.67
C VAL A 60 -1.69 16.58 -5.89
N PRO A 61 -1.18 17.83 -5.90
CA PRO A 61 -1.37 18.72 -7.03
C PRO A 61 -0.48 18.29 -8.20
N LEU A 62 -1.04 17.51 -9.12
CA LEU A 62 -0.41 17.04 -10.35
C LEU A 62 -1.29 17.34 -11.57
N ALA A 63 -0.66 17.80 -12.65
CA ALA A 63 -1.30 17.93 -13.96
C ALA A 63 -1.80 16.56 -14.44
N LEU A 64 -2.92 16.53 -15.15
CA LEU A 64 -3.58 15.30 -15.59
C LEU A 64 -2.62 14.33 -16.30
N ARG A 65 -1.78 14.87 -17.20
CA ARG A 65 -0.77 14.12 -17.97
C ARG A 65 0.27 13.37 -17.13
N TYR A 66 0.41 13.69 -15.85
CA TYR A 66 1.37 13.06 -14.93
C TYR A 66 0.70 12.23 -13.84
N ARG A 67 -0.64 12.18 -13.78
CA ARG A 67 -1.34 11.42 -12.72
C ARG A 67 -1.04 9.93 -12.82
N TRP A 68 -0.94 9.37 -14.02
CA TRP A 68 -0.60 7.96 -14.22
C TRP A 68 0.75 7.55 -13.60
N LEU A 69 1.71 8.48 -13.47
CA LEU A 69 2.97 8.22 -12.79
C LEU A 69 2.77 7.85 -11.31
N MET A 70 1.74 8.40 -10.65
CA MET A 70 1.41 8.02 -9.28
C MET A 70 0.90 6.59 -9.19
N MET A 71 0.15 6.11 -10.19
CA MET A 71 -0.32 4.72 -10.22
C MET A 71 0.86 3.78 -10.45
N ILE A 72 1.70 4.07 -11.43
CA ILE A 72 2.89 3.26 -11.69
C ILE A 72 3.80 3.23 -10.48
N PHE A 73 3.98 4.38 -9.80
CA PHE A 73 4.77 4.41 -8.58
C PHE A 73 4.17 3.52 -7.50
N LEU A 74 2.85 3.55 -7.25
CA LEU A 74 2.22 2.69 -6.24
C LEU A 74 2.28 1.21 -6.62
N MET A 75 2.10 0.87 -7.89
CA MET A 75 2.23 -0.51 -8.39
C MET A 75 3.68 -1.00 -8.27
N GLY A 76 4.63 -0.17 -8.66
CA GLY A 76 6.06 -0.44 -8.51
C GLY A 76 6.49 -0.53 -7.05
N HIS A 77 5.89 0.27 -6.16
CA HIS A 77 6.11 0.18 -4.72
C HIS A 77 5.62 -1.16 -4.17
N ALA A 78 4.41 -1.62 -4.53
CA ALA A 78 3.89 -2.93 -4.13
C ALA A 78 4.81 -4.08 -4.55
N PHE A 79 5.19 -4.10 -5.81
CA PHE A 79 6.13 -5.08 -6.33
C PHE A 79 7.51 -4.98 -5.65
N GLY A 80 8.01 -3.75 -5.46
CA GLY A 80 9.30 -3.48 -4.85
C GLY A 80 9.37 -3.92 -3.39
N THR A 81 8.31 -3.75 -2.60
CA THR A 81 8.26 -4.22 -1.21
C THR A 81 8.27 -5.74 -1.12
N GLU A 82 7.59 -6.44 -2.02
CA GLU A 82 7.62 -7.91 -2.04
C GLU A 82 9.02 -8.44 -2.44
N LEU A 83 9.68 -7.79 -3.39
CA LEU A 83 11.08 -8.11 -3.71
C LEU A 83 12.02 -7.80 -2.55
N LEU A 84 11.80 -6.70 -1.84
CA LEU A 84 12.62 -6.31 -0.70
C LEU A 84 12.47 -7.31 0.45
N GLN A 85 11.23 -7.72 0.77
CA GLN A 85 10.96 -8.77 1.74
C GLN A 85 11.64 -10.08 1.37
N ALA A 86 11.51 -10.53 0.12
CA ALA A 86 12.21 -11.72 -0.36
C ALA A 86 13.74 -11.60 -0.26
N ALA A 87 14.31 -10.43 -0.54
CA ALA A 87 15.75 -10.19 -0.45
C ALA A 87 16.26 -10.06 0.99
N LEU A 88 15.43 -9.57 1.91
CA LEU A 88 15.77 -9.33 3.31
C LEU A 88 15.20 -10.39 4.26
N GLU A 89 14.65 -11.49 3.75
CA GLU A 89 13.97 -12.51 4.55
C GLU A 89 14.85 -13.03 5.71
N GLU A 90 16.16 -13.17 5.48
CA GLU A 90 17.14 -13.58 6.50
C GLU A 90 17.22 -12.59 7.69
N TYR A 91 17.01 -11.29 7.44
CA TYR A 91 17.14 -10.22 8.43
C TYR A 91 15.80 -9.80 9.05
N CYS A 92 14.74 -9.82 8.24
CA CYS A 92 13.41 -9.32 8.61
C CYS A 92 12.42 -10.44 8.96
N HIS A 93 12.79 -11.71 8.75
CA HIS A 93 11.93 -12.89 8.97
C HIS A 93 10.55 -12.77 8.31
N ARG A 94 10.53 -12.13 7.13
CA ARG A 94 9.33 -11.87 6.36
C ARG A 94 9.59 -12.22 4.90
N GLY A 95 8.91 -13.26 4.43
CA GLY A 95 9.00 -13.69 3.05
C GLY A 95 8.12 -12.83 2.14
N GLY A 96 8.62 -12.57 0.93
CA GLY A 96 7.85 -11.97 -0.16
C GLY A 96 7.30 -13.04 -1.10
N VAL A 97 6.03 -12.89 -1.52
CA VAL A 97 5.38 -13.74 -2.50
C VAL A 97 4.82 -12.86 -3.60
N LEU A 98 5.41 -12.90 -4.79
CA LEU A 98 5.02 -12.02 -5.90
C LEU A 98 3.54 -12.11 -6.31
N GLY A 99 2.88 -13.24 -6.05
CA GLY A 99 1.44 -13.39 -6.27
C GLY A 99 0.60 -12.47 -5.38
N ASP A 100 1.11 -12.08 -4.20
CA ASP A 100 0.41 -11.24 -3.24
C ASP A 100 0.32 -9.77 -3.68
N VAL A 101 1.18 -9.34 -4.61
CA VAL A 101 1.09 -8.03 -5.29
C VAL A 101 -0.30 -7.83 -5.95
N GLY A 102 -0.99 -8.91 -6.30
CA GLY A 102 -2.36 -8.86 -6.82
C GLY A 102 -3.34 -8.18 -5.87
N TYR A 103 -3.20 -8.39 -4.55
CA TYR A 103 -4.04 -7.75 -3.54
C TYR A 103 -3.75 -6.25 -3.43
N ASP A 104 -2.48 -5.86 -3.55
CA ASP A 104 -2.07 -4.46 -3.54
C ASP A 104 -2.63 -3.72 -4.75
N HIS A 105 -2.51 -4.33 -5.93
CA HIS A 105 -3.10 -3.81 -7.17
C HIS A 105 -4.63 -3.71 -7.08
N LEU A 106 -5.30 -4.67 -6.45
CA LEU A 106 -6.74 -4.58 -6.18
C LEU A 106 -7.07 -3.35 -5.32
N GLY A 107 -6.29 -3.10 -4.26
CA GLY A 107 -6.40 -1.89 -3.45
C GLY A 107 -6.25 -0.62 -4.29
N ILE A 108 -5.22 -0.56 -5.13
CA ILE A 108 -4.98 0.59 -6.03
C ILE A 108 -6.18 0.82 -6.96
N LEU A 109 -6.70 -0.24 -7.59
CA LEU A 109 -7.87 -0.16 -8.47
C LEU A 109 -9.10 0.38 -7.73
N LEU A 110 -9.37 -0.10 -6.51
CA LEU A 110 -10.49 0.39 -5.69
C LEU A 110 -10.31 1.86 -5.31
N GLY A 111 -9.12 2.27 -4.88
CA GLY A 111 -8.82 3.66 -4.56
C GLY A 111 -8.94 4.59 -5.77
N ALA A 112 -8.53 4.11 -6.94
CA ALA A 112 -8.67 4.82 -8.21
C ALA A 112 -10.16 5.00 -8.57
N ALA A 113 -10.97 3.94 -8.43
CA ALA A 113 -12.41 3.99 -8.64
C ALA A 113 -13.10 4.98 -7.68
N ILE A 114 -12.76 4.97 -6.39
CA ILE A 114 -13.30 5.92 -5.40
C ILE A 114 -13.03 7.38 -5.80
N ARG A 115 -11.86 7.65 -6.40
CA ARG A 115 -11.45 9.01 -6.82
C ARG A 115 -11.48 9.18 -8.33
N TRP A 116 -12.33 8.44 -9.04
CA TRP A 116 -12.35 8.37 -10.50
C TRP A 116 -12.37 9.76 -11.18
N LYS A 117 -13.20 10.68 -10.67
CA LYS A 117 -13.32 12.04 -11.19
C LYS A 117 -12.01 12.83 -11.14
N TRP A 118 -11.12 12.55 -10.19
CA TRP A 118 -9.80 13.17 -10.15
C TRP A 118 -8.85 12.52 -11.16
N TRP A 119 -8.95 11.22 -11.44
CA TRP A 119 -8.07 10.56 -12.40
C TRP A 119 -8.36 10.96 -13.85
N THR A 120 -9.61 11.29 -14.17
CA THR A 120 -10.06 11.50 -15.56
C THR A 120 -10.35 12.95 -15.91
N LYS A 121 -10.77 13.79 -14.95
CA LYS A 121 -11.14 15.17 -15.25
C LYS A 121 -9.91 16.07 -15.26
N ASP A 122 -9.68 16.71 -16.42
CA ASP A 122 -8.75 17.82 -16.48
C ASP A 122 -9.29 18.96 -15.62
N ARG A 123 -8.45 19.45 -14.71
CA ARG A 123 -8.84 20.50 -13.78
C ARG A 123 -8.29 21.86 -14.18
N GLY A 124 -7.66 22.00 -15.35
CA GLY A 124 -7.16 23.26 -15.87
C GLY A 124 -6.38 24.02 -14.79
N GLN A 125 -5.16 23.58 -14.50
CA GLN A 125 -4.22 24.44 -13.79
C GLN A 125 -3.61 25.42 -14.78
#